data_AF-A0A9E4IQP9-F1
#
_entry.id   AF-A0A9E4IQP9-F1
#
_cell.length_a   1.000
_cell.length_b   1.000
_cell.length_c   1.000
_cell.angle_alpha   90.00
_cell.angle_beta   90.00
_cell.angle_gamma   90.00
#
_symmetry.space_group_name_H-M   'P 1'
#
loop_
_entity.id
_entity.type
_entity.pdbx_description
1 polymer ?
#
loop_
_entity_poly.entity_id
_entity_poly.type
_entity_poly.pdbx_seq_one_letter_code
_entity_poly.pdbx_strand_id
1 'polypeptide(L)'
;MTTLINTHSHHDHVSGNVAFPASVDIVTHEVTAANMQVMRAYSGRTEPPANVFADSMGRGLPTQTFSERMSLGTGDDRVDLYHFGRGHTGGDTWIVFRAHGTLHSGDIFPGKNLPFLDANNGGSGVDIADSLQKAHDNIQGVDTIITGHSTQMTWADLHEYAAFNRDFLAAVRAGHAAGQSVQEIVAGWTMPEGYEGYRAPAPAGLTNSVQVIVDELEGN
;
A
#
# COMPACT_ATOMS: atom_id res chain seq x y z
N MET A 1 -17.19 19.39 2.43
CA MET A 1 -16.56 18.07 2.53
C MET A 1 -17.23 17.35 3.69
N THR A 2 -17.86 16.20 3.45
CA THR A 2 -18.57 15.43 4.49
C THR A 2 -17.78 14.20 4.93
N THR A 3 -16.92 13.69 4.07
CA THR A 3 -16.21 12.42 4.29
C THR A 3 -14.77 12.54 3.81
N LEU A 4 -13.86 11.94 4.57
CA LEU A 4 -12.46 11.73 4.23
C LEU A 4 -12.20 10.21 4.24
N ILE A 5 -11.50 9.71 3.22
CA ILE A 5 -11.16 8.30 3.11
C ILE A 5 -9.63 8.20 3.08
N ASN A 6 -9.04 7.52 4.06
CA ASN A 6 -7.59 7.29 4.07
C ASN A 6 -7.29 5.93 3.43
N THR A 7 -6.37 5.91 2.45
CA THR A 7 -5.97 4.69 1.75
C THR A 7 -5.18 3.73 2.63
N HIS A 8 -4.28 4.26 3.46
CA HIS A 8 -3.43 3.51 4.38
C HIS A 8 -2.87 4.44 5.47
N SER A 9 -2.03 3.91 6.38
CA SER A 9 -1.64 4.59 7.63
C SER A 9 -0.39 5.47 7.58
N HIS A 10 0.22 5.70 6.41
CA HIS A 10 1.42 6.55 6.34
C HIS A 10 1.08 8.02 6.62
N HIS A 11 2.02 8.72 7.26
CA HIS A 11 1.80 10.02 7.89
C HIS A 11 1.40 11.10 6.89
N ASP A 12 1.99 11.06 5.70
CA ASP A 12 1.72 11.90 4.55
C ASP A 12 0.30 11.68 3.98
N HIS A 13 -0.34 10.56 4.30
CA HIS A 13 -1.74 10.26 3.94
C HIS A 13 -2.76 10.55 5.05
N VAL A 14 -2.36 10.52 6.34
CA VAL A 14 -3.29 10.58 7.47
C VAL A 14 -3.11 11.77 8.40
N SER A 15 -1.91 12.32 8.53
CA SER A 15 -1.65 13.34 9.56
C SER A 15 -2.40 14.65 9.31
N GLY A 16 -2.78 14.93 8.07
CA GLY A 16 -3.64 16.07 7.71
C GLY A 16 -5.06 15.98 8.27
N ASN A 17 -5.51 14.79 8.69
CA ASN A 17 -6.86 14.57 9.22
C ASN A 17 -7.22 15.52 10.38
N VAL A 18 -6.22 15.86 11.22
CA VAL A 18 -6.41 16.69 12.42
C VAL A 18 -6.87 18.13 12.12
N ALA A 19 -6.69 18.58 10.87
CA ALA A 19 -7.06 19.91 10.41
C ALA A 19 -8.55 20.01 10.03
N PHE A 20 -9.24 18.88 9.84
CA PHE A 20 -10.66 18.87 9.48
C PHE A 20 -11.57 19.01 10.71
N PRO A 21 -12.77 19.62 10.54
CA PRO A 21 -13.73 19.73 11.64
C PRO A 21 -14.28 18.36 12.02
N ALA A 22 -14.66 18.18 13.29
CA ALA A 22 -15.19 16.92 13.83
C ALA A 22 -16.50 16.44 13.18
N SER A 23 -17.13 17.27 12.35
CA SER A 23 -18.32 16.92 11.56
C SER A 23 -17.99 16.14 10.28
N VAL A 24 -16.70 15.97 9.94
CA VAL A 24 -16.25 15.16 8.80
C VAL A 24 -16.11 13.72 9.26
N ASP A 25 -16.78 12.80 8.56
CA ASP A 25 -16.58 11.37 8.76
C ASP A 25 -15.24 10.93 8.19
N ILE A 26 -14.47 10.18 8.96
CA ILE A 26 -13.17 9.66 8.54
C ILE A 26 -13.29 8.14 8.44
N VAL A 27 -13.14 7.62 7.22
CA VAL A 27 -13.33 6.22 6.88
C VAL A 27 -11.99 5.58 6.49
N THR A 28 -11.68 4.42 7.06
CA THR A 28 -10.48 3.66 6.67
C THR A 28 -10.60 2.18 6.99
N HIS A 29 -9.64 1.37 6.55
CA HIS A 29 -9.57 -0.04 6.92
C HIS A 29 -9.25 -0.21 8.42
N GLU A 30 -9.76 -1.26 9.06
CA GLU A 30 -9.56 -1.48 10.49
C GLU A 30 -8.07 -1.56 10.91
N VAL A 31 -7.21 -2.14 10.07
CA VAL A 31 -5.75 -2.17 10.31
C VAL A 31 -5.15 -0.77 10.22
N THR A 32 -5.59 0.05 9.26
CA THR A 32 -5.16 1.45 9.16
C THR A 32 -5.58 2.24 10.39
N ALA A 33 -6.80 2.03 10.89
CA ALA A 33 -7.28 2.66 12.11
C ALA A 33 -6.42 2.28 13.33
N ALA A 34 -6.05 1.01 13.46
CA ALA A 34 -5.16 0.55 14.52
C ALA A 34 -3.76 1.18 14.40
N ASN A 35 -3.19 1.23 13.19
CA ASN A 35 -1.88 1.83 12.94
C ASN A 35 -1.88 3.34 13.23
N MET A 36 -2.95 4.07 12.89
CA MET A 36 -3.08 5.50 13.17
C MET A 36 -3.05 5.84 14.67
N GLN A 37 -3.49 4.94 15.55
CA GLN A 37 -3.44 5.19 17.00
C GLN A 37 -2.00 5.25 17.53
N VAL A 38 -1.10 4.46 16.93
CA VAL A 38 0.25 4.24 17.44
C VAL A 38 1.34 4.93 16.61
N MET A 39 1.12 5.13 15.31
CA MET A 39 2.05 5.75 14.36
C MET A 39 3.47 5.14 14.45
N ARG A 40 3.56 3.82 14.27
CA ARG A 40 4.84 3.08 14.32
C ARG A 40 5.81 3.55 13.25
N ALA A 41 7.11 3.38 13.51
CA ALA A 41 8.13 3.53 12.50
C ALA A 41 7.89 2.56 11.33
N TYR A 42 8.09 3.03 10.11
CA TYR A 42 8.02 2.19 8.92
C TYR A 42 9.14 1.17 8.93
N SER A 43 8.93 0.01 8.31
CA SER A 43 10.03 -0.95 8.09
C SER A 43 11.25 -0.26 7.46
N GLY A 44 12.43 -0.58 8.00
CA GLY A 44 13.69 0.05 7.59
C GLY A 44 13.96 1.43 8.21
N ARG A 45 13.09 1.92 9.11
CA ARG A 45 13.30 3.17 9.86
C ARG A 45 13.27 2.92 11.37
N THR A 46 14.08 3.66 12.11
CA THR A 46 14.11 3.59 13.59
C THR A 46 13.17 4.60 14.24
N GLU A 47 13.08 5.80 13.67
CA GLU A 47 12.25 6.87 14.23
C GLU A 47 10.82 6.79 13.70
N PRO A 48 9.80 6.78 14.59
CA PRO A 48 8.42 6.88 14.18
C PRO A 48 8.10 8.29 13.65
N PRO A 49 7.11 8.43 12.75
CA PRO A 49 6.54 9.74 12.45
C PRO A 49 5.91 10.36 13.70
N ALA A 50 5.75 11.68 13.70
CA ALA A 50 5.05 12.37 14.78
C ALA A 50 3.61 11.84 14.92
N ASN A 51 3.22 11.47 16.15
CA ASN A 51 1.86 11.02 16.43
C ASN A 51 0.95 12.21 16.70
N VAL A 52 0.57 12.90 15.62
CA VAL A 52 -0.31 14.09 15.68
C VAL A 52 -1.68 13.78 16.29
N PHE A 53 -2.12 12.53 16.28
CA PHE A 53 -3.37 12.09 16.88
C PHE A 53 -3.27 12.07 18.41
N ALA A 54 -2.17 11.56 18.96
CA ALA A 54 -1.91 11.62 20.40
C ALA A 54 -1.83 13.07 20.89
N ASP A 55 -1.10 13.93 20.16
CA ASP A 55 -0.93 15.35 20.48
C ASP A 55 -2.25 16.14 20.42
N SER A 56 -3.22 15.65 19.63
CA SER A 56 -4.52 16.30 19.42
C SER A 56 -5.68 15.59 20.13
N MET A 57 -5.38 14.75 21.13
CA MET A 57 -6.38 14.01 21.93
C MET A 57 -7.32 13.14 21.06
N GLY A 58 -6.75 12.47 20.05
CA GLY A 58 -7.47 11.58 19.13
C GLY A 58 -8.22 12.29 18.01
N ARG A 59 -8.12 13.62 17.87
CA ARG A 59 -8.72 14.33 16.74
C ARG A 59 -8.15 13.80 15.43
N GLY A 60 -8.99 13.55 14.43
CA GLY A 60 -8.57 13.04 13.12
C GLY A 60 -8.41 11.52 13.05
N LEU A 61 -8.62 10.80 14.16
CA LEU A 61 -8.76 9.34 14.12
C LEU A 61 -10.06 8.94 13.39
N PRO A 62 -10.11 7.74 12.81
CA PRO A 62 -11.28 7.28 12.05
C PRO A 62 -12.56 7.22 12.89
N THR A 63 -13.67 7.66 12.30
CA THR A 63 -15.00 7.53 12.90
C THR A 63 -15.72 6.26 12.45
N GLN A 64 -15.29 5.69 11.31
CA GLN A 64 -15.84 4.47 10.74
C GLN A 64 -14.74 3.62 10.14
N THR A 65 -14.85 2.31 10.33
CA THR A 65 -13.94 1.32 9.76
C THR A 65 -14.66 0.32 8.87
N PHE A 66 -13.91 -0.31 7.98
CA PHE A 66 -14.34 -1.49 7.23
C PHE A 66 -13.23 -2.55 7.24
N SER A 67 -13.60 -3.79 6.94
CA SER A 67 -12.66 -4.90 6.77
C SER A 67 -12.50 -5.26 5.29
N GLU A 68 -13.45 -5.94 4.66
CA GLU A 68 -13.27 -6.40 3.27
C GLU A 68 -13.80 -5.40 2.23
N ARG A 69 -15.02 -4.91 2.43
CA ARG A 69 -15.70 -4.02 1.49
C ARG A 69 -16.62 -3.04 2.19
N MET A 70 -16.73 -1.84 1.65
CA MET A 70 -17.73 -0.85 2.03
C MET A 70 -18.20 -0.07 0.80
N SER A 71 -19.42 0.45 0.83
CA SER A 71 -19.91 1.41 -0.16
C SER A 71 -20.40 2.66 0.56
N LEU A 72 -20.04 3.81 0.03
CA LEU A 72 -20.43 5.13 0.52
C LEU A 72 -21.18 5.87 -0.59
N GLY A 73 -22.14 6.71 -0.22
CA GLY A 73 -22.95 7.45 -1.20
C GLY A 73 -23.87 6.56 -2.04
N THR A 74 -24.49 7.16 -3.07
CA THR A 74 -25.44 6.49 -3.98
C THR A 74 -25.38 7.13 -5.37
N GLY A 75 -25.90 6.45 -6.40
CA GLY A 75 -25.90 6.98 -7.76
C GLY A 75 -24.48 7.26 -8.26
N ASP A 76 -24.29 8.42 -8.87
CA ASP A 76 -23.00 8.83 -9.43
C ASP A 76 -21.97 9.19 -8.34
N ASP A 77 -22.43 9.54 -7.14
CA ASP A 77 -21.58 9.83 -5.97
C ASP A 77 -21.16 8.55 -5.21
N ARG A 78 -21.52 7.37 -5.71
CA ARG A 78 -21.16 6.11 -5.06
C ARG A 78 -19.66 5.85 -5.15
N VAL A 79 -19.04 5.62 -3.98
CA VAL A 79 -17.65 5.19 -3.84
C VAL A 79 -17.63 3.80 -3.20
N ASP A 80 -16.95 2.85 -3.85
CA ASP A 80 -16.73 1.52 -3.28
C ASP A 80 -15.30 1.41 -2.72
N LEU A 81 -15.17 0.89 -1.51
CA LEU A 81 -13.91 0.61 -0.83
C LEU A 81 -13.68 -0.90 -0.80
N TYR A 82 -12.46 -1.33 -1.12
CA TYR A 82 -12.06 -2.73 -1.05
C TYR A 82 -10.73 -2.89 -0.34
N HIS A 83 -10.57 -4.03 0.32
CA HIS A 83 -9.30 -4.55 0.77
C HIS A 83 -9.13 -5.98 0.21
N PHE A 84 -8.02 -6.23 -0.50
CA PHE A 84 -7.77 -7.52 -1.17
C PHE A 84 -6.67 -8.37 -0.48
N GLY A 85 -6.16 -7.88 0.65
CA GLY A 85 -5.04 -8.46 1.38
C GLY A 85 -3.91 -7.47 1.60
N ARG A 86 -2.90 -7.92 2.33
CA ARG A 86 -1.71 -7.14 2.71
C ARG A 86 -0.86 -6.81 1.49
N GLY A 87 -0.20 -5.65 1.54
CA GLY A 87 0.71 -5.20 0.49
C GLY A 87 1.70 -4.17 1.01
N HIS A 88 1.46 -2.90 0.67
CA HIS A 88 2.27 -1.78 1.14
C HIS A 88 2.15 -1.63 2.66
N THR A 89 0.91 -1.65 3.18
CA THR A 89 0.58 -1.82 4.61
C THR A 89 -0.36 -3.01 4.80
N GLY A 90 -0.83 -3.24 6.03
CA GLY A 90 -1.84 -4.24 6.30
C GLY A 90 -3.28 -3.76 6.07
N GLY A 91 -3.48 -2.48 5.71
CA GLY A 91 -4.81 -1.88 5.58
C GLY A 91 -5.02 -1.11 4.28
N ASP A 92 -4.30 -1.47 3.22
CA ASP A 92 -4.38 -0.78 1.94
C ASP A 92 -5.81 -0.86 1.37
N THR A 93 -6.41 0.31 1.19
CA THR A 93 -7.77 0.50 0.69
C THR A 93 -7.75 0.92 -0.79
N TRP A 94 -8.45 0.16 -1.62
CA TRP A 94 -8.74 0.49 -3.00
C TRP A 94 -10.06 1.28 -3.08
N ILE A 95 -10.01 2.51 -3.58
CA ILE A 95 -11.14 3.44 -3.60
C ILE A 95 -11.64 3.56 -5.04
N VAL A 96 -12.82 3.04 -5.35
CA VAL A 96 -13.38 2.99 -6.71
C VAL A 96 -14.50 4.00 -6.89
N PHE A 97 -14.32 4.93 -7.83
CA PHE A 97 -15.30 5.91 -8.27
C PHE A 97 -15.98 5.41 -9.54
N ARG A 98 -17.04 4.60 -9.38
CA ARG A 98 -17.64 3.84 -10.48
C ARG A 98 -18.17 4.71 -11.62
N ALA A 99 -18.80 5.83 -11.30
CA ALA A 99 -19.35 6.75 -12.30
C ALA A 99 -18.26 7.38 -13.19
N HIS A 100 -17.01 7.35 -12.74
CA HIS A 100 -15.87 7.96 -13.43
C HIS A 100 -14.93 6.93 -14.08
N GLY A 101 -15.15 5.62 -13.85
CA GLY A 101 -14.23 4.60 -14.34
C GLY A 101 -12.81 4.71 -13.75
N THR A 102 -12.70 5.27 -12.55
CA THR A 102 -11.43 5.60 -11.90
C THR A 102 -11.30 4.90 -10.55
N LEU A 103 -10.09 4.48 -10.18
CA LEU A 103 -9.78 4.12 -8.79
C LEU A 103 -8.56 4.87 -8.24
N HIS A 104 -8.53 5.04 -6.92
CA HIS A 104 -7.36 5.48 -6.18
C HIS A 104 -6.77 4.29 -5.41
N SER A 105 -5.51 3.94 -5.67
CA SER A 105 -4.83 2.80 -5.04
C SER A 105 -4.05 3.17 -3.78
N GLY A 106 -3.66 4.43 -3.65
CA GLY A 106 -2.65 4.79 -2.65
C GLY A 106 -1.31 4.18 -3.01
N ASP A 107 -0.52 3.79 -2.01
CA ASP A 107 0.86 3.37 -2.20
C ASP A 107 1.05 1.85 -2.39
N ILE A 108 -0.03 1.05 -2.29
CA ILE A 108 0.04 -0.37 -2.72
C ILE A 108 0.39 -0.51 -4.20
N PHE A 109 0.01 0.47 -5.02
CA PHE A 109 0.47 0.61 -6.39
C PHE A 109 1.09 1.99 -6.62
N PRO A 110 2.40 2.17 -6.42
CA PRO A 110 3.11 3.43 -6.54
C PRO A 110 3.55 3.75 -7.98
N GLY A 111 3.00 3.07 -8.98
CA GLY A 111 3.42 3.11 -10.39
C GLY A 111 4.61 2.19 -10.67
N LYS A 112 5.40 2.52 -11.70
CA LYS A 112 6.58 1.74 -12.15
C LYS A 112 7.80 1.95 -11.23
N ASN A 113 7.66 1.55 -9.97
CA ASN A 113 8.68 1.65 -8.92
C ASN A 113 8.85 0.28 -8.23
N LEU A 114 9.86 0.15 -7.37
CA LEU A 114 9.94 -0.97 -6.42
C LEU A 114 8.80 -0.84 -5.38
N PRO A 115 8.18 -1.94 -4.88
CA PRO A 115 7.25 -1.84 -3.76
C PRO A 115 7.93 -1.21 -2.54
N PHE A 116 7.21 -0.32 -1.86
CA PHE A 116 7.58 0.05 -0.50
C PHE A 116 6.83 -0.88 0.45
N LEU A 117 7.55 -1.76 1.14
CA LEU A 117 6.97 -2.73 2.06
C LEU A 117 7.13 -2.26 3.51
N ASP A 118 6.02 -2.11 4.22
CA ASP A 118 5.98 -1.69 5.62
C ASP A 118 5.37 -2.77 6.52
N ALA A 119 6.14 -3.84 6.76
CA ALA A 119 5.76 -4.94 7.63
C ALA A 119 5.46 -4.51 9.08
N ASN A 120 6.10 -3.46 9.58
CA ASN A 120 5.82 -2.89 10.91
C ASN A 120 4.37 -2.39 11.05
N ASN A 121 3.74 -2.02 9.93
CA ASN A 121 2.35 -1.60 9.82
C ASN A 121 1.49 -2.63 9.06
N GLY A 122 1.94 -3.88 9.02
CA GLY A 122 1.20 -5.03 8.48
C GLY A 122 1.35 -5.25 6.97
N GLY A 123 2.25 -4.55 6.29
CA GLY A 123 2.61 -4.83 4.89
C GLY A 123 3.18 -6.24 4.71
N SER A 124 3.27 -6.69 3.46
CA SER A 124 3.83 -7.99 3.11
C SER A 124 4.43 -7.98 1.71
N GLY A 125 5.67 -8.43 1.58
CA GLY A 125 6.30 -8.69 0.29
C GLY A 125 5.97 -10.07 -0.28
N VAL A 126 5.51 -11.00 0.56
CA VAL A 126 5.09 -12.34 0.14
C VAL A 126 3.68 -12.32 -0.46
N ASP A 127 2.77 -11.51 0.10
CA ASP A 127 1.35 -11.48 -0.27
C ASP A 127 1.02 -10.43 -1.34
N ILE A 128 1.84 -9.37 -1.50
CA ILE A 128 1.49 -8.19 -2.32
C ILE A 128 1.14 -8.54 -3.77
N ALA A 129 1.85 -9.47 -4.41
CA ALA A 129 1.58 -9.86 -5.79
C ALA A 129 0.16 -10.45 -5.97
N ASP A 130 -0.29 -11.23 -4.99
CA ASP A 130 -1.62 -11.85 -5.02
C ASP A 130 -2.71 -10.84 -4.62
N SER A 131 -2.43 -9.92 -3.69
CA SER A 131 -3.32 -8.80 -3.35
C SER A 131 -3.57 -7.89 -4.55
N LEU A 132 -2.52 -7.53 -5.30
CA LEU A 132 -2.60 -6.73 -6.52
C LEU A 132 -3.40 -7.46 -7.61
N GLN A 133 -3.11 -8.75 -7.83
CA GLN A 133 -3.81 -9.55 -8.84
C GLN A 133 -5.31 -9.70 -8.50
N LYS A 134 -5.66 -9.92 -7.22
CA LYS A 134 -7.06 -9.95 -6.79
C LYS A 134 -7.77 -8.64 -7.07
N ALA A 135 -7.12 -7.49 -6.85
CA ALA A 135 -7.70 -6.19 -7.17
C ALA A 135 -7.97 -6.07 -8.68
N HIS A 136 -6.99 -6.44 -9.51
CA HIS A 136 -7.11 -6.46 -10.97
C HIS A 136 -8.27 -7.36 -11.46
N ASP A 137 -8.43 -8.54 -10.86
CA ASP A 137 -9.41 -9.52 -11.35
C ASP A 137 -10.84 -9.24 -10.86
N ASN A 138 -11.00 -8.60 -9.69
CA ASN A 138 -12.31 -8.43 -9.05
C ASN A 138 -12.90 -7.02 -9.20
N ILE A 139 -12.09 -6.00 -9.46
CA ILE A 139 -12.59 -4.66 -9.80
C ILE A 139 -12.87 -4.61 -11.31
N GLN A 140 -14.04 -4.09 -11.66
CA GLN A 140 -14.53 -4.03 -13.03
C GLN A 140 -14.97 -2.61 -13.38
N GLY A 141 -14.82 -2.23 -14.64
CA GLY A 141 -15.23 -0.93 -15.17
C GLY A 141 -14.31 0.23 -14.76
N VAL A 142 -13.02 -0.05 -14.57
CA VAL A 142 -11.99 0.95 -14.28
C VAL A 142 -10.92 0.87 -15.37
N ASP A 143 -10.52 2.01 -15.93
CA ASP A 143 -9.41 2.11 -16.89
C ASP A 143 -8.29 3.03 -16.39
N THR A 144 -8.62 3.93 -15.46
CA THR A 144 -7.74 4.97 -14.93
C THR A 144 -7.46 4.73 -13.45
N ILE A 145 -6.17 4.75 -13.10
CA ILE A 145 -5.69 4.55 -11.73
C ILE A 145 -4.94 5.80 -11.26
N ILE A 146 -5.38 6.36 -10.14
CA ILE A 146 -4.68 7.40 -9.40
C ILE A 146 -3.85 6.71 -8.31
N THR A 147 -2.53 6.83 -8.42
CA THR A 147 -1.59 6.31 -7.42
C THR A 147 -1.43 7.30 -6.27
N GLY A 148 -0.81 6.90 -5.15
CA GLY A 148 -0.60 7.81 -4.03
C GLY A 148 0.36 8.97 -4.30
N HIS A 149 1.42 8.73 -5.08
CA HIS A 149 2.52 9.69 -5.26
C HIS A 149 3.04 9.87 -6.70
N SER A 150 2.51 9.10 -7.65
CA SER A 150 3.02 9.07 -9.03
C SER A 150 1.97 9.61 -10.01
N THR A 151 2.20 9.41 -11.31
CA THR A 151 1.24 9.76 -12.35
C THR A 151 0.01 8.86 -12.31
N GLN A 152 -0.98 9.19 -13.15
CA GLN A 152 -2.04 8.25 -13.48
C GLN A 152 -1.45 7.03 -14.19
N MET A 153 -2.01 5.87 -13.89
CA MET A 153 -1.64 4.56 -14.43
C MET A 153 -2.88 3.91 -15.06
N THR A 154 -2.67 2.86 -15.83
CA THR A 154 -3.74 2.10 -16.49
C THR A 154 -4.01 0.78 -15.79
N TRP A 155 -5.14 0.15 -16.14
CA TRP A 155 -5.44 -1.21 -15.68
C TRP A 155 -4.38 -2.24 -16.10
N ALA A 156 -3.80 -2.07 -17.30
CA ALA A 156 -2.71 -2.91 -17.78
C ALA A 156 -1.44 -2.76 -16.92
N ASP A 157 -1.13 -1.54 -16.50
CA ASP A 157 0.02 -1.31 -15.61
C ASP A 157 -0.16 -1.97 -14.23
N LEU A 158 -1.39 -2.05 -13.71
CA LEU A 158 -1.65 -2.78 -12.47
C LEU A 158 -1.36 -4.27 -12.63
N HIS A 159 -1.75 -4.88 -13.75
CA HIS A 159 -1.44 -6.27 -14.04
C HIS A 159 0.07 -6.50 -14.17
N GLU A 160 0.77 -5.62 -14.90
CA GLU A 160 2.23 -5.63 -15.02
C GLU A 160 2.90 -5.50 -13.63
N TYR A 161 2.38 -4.62 -12.78
CA TYR A 161 2.93 -4.43 -11.43
C TYR A 161 2.70 -5.64 -10.51
N ALA A 162 1.58 -6.35 -10.66
CA ALA A 162 1.36 -7.62 -9.97
C ALA A 162 2.37 -8.69 -10.42
N ALA A 163 2.68 -8.76 -11.72
CA ALA A 163 3.71 -9.65 -12.26
C ALA A 163 5.11 -9.26 -11.76
N PHE A 164 5.43 -7.97 -11.76
CA PHE A 164 6.71 -7.45 -11.25
C PHE A 164 6.97 -7.88 -9.80
N ASN A 165 5.97 -7.72 -8.92
CA ASN A 165 6.10 -8.12 -7.53
C ASN A 165 6.26 -9.64 -7.37
N ARG A 166 5.63 -10.43 -8.26
CA ARG A 166 5.77 -11.90 -8.28
C ARG A 166 7.19 -12.31 -8.65
N ASP A 167 7.77 -11.68 -9.66
CA ASP A 167 9.14 -11.95 -10.12
C ASP A 167 10.17 -11.45 -9.10
N PHE A 168 9.93 -10.29 -8.48
CA PHE A 168 10.75 -9.78 -7.39
C PHE A 168 10.79 -10.76 -6.22
N LEU A 169 9.62 -11.24 -5.76
CA LEU A 169 9.53 -12.26 -4.72
C LEU A 169 10.25 -13.55 -5.12
N ALA A 170 10.10 -14.01 -6.37
CA ALA A 170 10.77 -15.21 -6.86
C ALA A 170 12.30 -15.08 -6.81
N ALA A 171 12.84 -13.92 -7.19
CA ALA A 171 14.27 -13.65 -7.11
C ALA A 171 14.78 -13.69 -5.66
N VAL A 172 14.07 -13.06 -4.72
CA VAL A 172 14.44 -13.07 -3.30
C VAL A 172 14.35 -14.49 -2.71
N ARG A 173 13.29 -15.25 -3.02
CA ARG A 173 13.15 -16.65 -2.61
C ARG A 173 14.29 -17.52 -3.13
N ALA A 174 14.69 -17.35 -4.38
CA ALA A 174 15.79 -18.11 -4.97
C ALA A 174 17.12 -17.83 -4.25
N GLY A 175 17.41 -16.55 -3.96
CA GLY A 175 18.61 -16.19 -3.22
C GLY A 175 18.60 -16.69 -1.78
N HIS A 176 17.48 -16.54 -1.07
CA HIS A 176 17.31 -17.06 0.28
C HIS A 176 17.46 -18.60 0.33
N ALA A 177 16.84 -19.33 -0.60
CA ALA A 177 16.96 -20.78 -0.71
C ALA A 177 18.40 -21.24 -1.04
N ALA A 178 19.20 -20.38 -1.69
CA ALA A 178 20.62 -20.61 -1.94
C ALA A 178 21.51 -20.26 -0.73
N GLY A 179 20.93 -19.85 0.40
CA GLY A 179 21.66 -19.48 1.63
C GLY A 179 22.34 -18.11 1.56
N GLN A 180 21.94 -17.25 0.62
CA GLN A 180 22.49 -15.90 0.50
C GLN A 180 21.96 -15.00 1.63
N SER A 181 22.82 -14.14 2.14
CA SER A 181 22.44 -13.01 3.00
C SER A 181 21.62 -11.97 2.23
N VAL A 182 20.87 -11.13 2.95
CA VAL A 182 20.12 -10.00 2.37
C VAL A 182 21.02 -9.12 1.49
N GLN A 183 22.25 -8.84 1.93
CA GLN A 183 23.20 -8.02 1.19
C GLN A 183 23.67 -8.69 -0.11
N GLU A 184 23.85 -10.00 -0.11
CA GLU A 184 24.21 -10.77 -1.31
C GLU A 184 23.05 -10.81 -2.32
N ILE A 185 21.81 -11.00 -1.84
CA ILE A 185 20.62 -10.93 -2.68
C ILE A 185 20.49 -9.55 -3.31
N VAL A 186 20.63 -8.48 -2.51
CA VAL A 186 20.57 -7.09 -2.99
C VAL A 186 21.67 -6.80 -4.02
N ALA A 187 22.91 -7.24 -3.78
CA ALA A 187 24.03 -7.01 -4.69
C ALA A 187 23.90 -7.78 -6.00
N GLY A 188 23.25 -8.95 -5.98
CA GLY A 188 22.99 -9.77 -7.16
C GLY A 188 21.70 -9.40 -7.91
N TRP A 189 20.80 -8.65 -7.28
CA TRP A 189 19.52 -8.31 -7.87
C TRP A 189 19.66 -7.28 -8.99
N THR A 190 18.96 -7.53 -10.10
CA THR A 190 18.81 -6.58 -11.20
C THR A 190 17.34 -6.51 -11.61
N MET A 191 16.92 -5.37 -12.18
CA MET A 191 15.58 -5.22 -12.74
C MET A 191 15.36 -6.32 -13.80
N PRO A 192 14.33 -7.17 -13.70
CA PRO A 192 14.10 -8.20 -14.70
C PRO A 192 13.81 -7.60 -16.08
N GLU A 193 14.17 -8.32 -17.14
CA GLU A 193 13.82 -7.93 -18.50
C GLU A 193 12.29 -7.85 -18.67
N GLY A 194 11.82 -6.90 -19.48
CA GLY A 194 10.38 -6.70 -19.75
C GLY A 194 9.69 -5.64 -18.90
N TYR A 195 10.28 -5.20 -17.78
CA TYR A 195 9.74 -4.12 -16.95
C TYR A 195 10.23 -2.73 -17.40
N GLU A 196 9.81 -2.32 -18.60
CA GLU A 196 10.21 -1.04 -19.19
C GLU A 196 9.64 0.16 -18.43
N GLY A 197 10.47 1.18 -18.24
CA GLY A 197 10.08 2.44 -17.58
C GLY A 197 10.09 2.37 -16.04
N TYR A 198 10.49 1.23 -15.46
CA TYR A 198 10.67 1.15 -14.01
C TYR A 198 11.87 1.96 -13.54
N ARG A 199 11.66 2.73 -12.47
CA ARG A 199 12.72 3.50 -11.86
C ARG A 199 13.72 2.57 -11.18
N ALA A 200 15.01 2.85 -11.36
CA ALA A 200 16.06 2.18 -10.59
C ALA A 200 15.83 2.41 -9.07
N PRO A 201 15.77 1.35 -8.25
CA PRO A 201 15.48 1.50 -6.84
C PRO A 201 16.63 2.21 -6.12
N ALA A 202 16.28 3.02 -5.11
CA ALA A 202 17.27 3.49 -4.16
C ALA A 202 17.84 2.29 -3.38
N PRO A 203 19.16 2.21 -3.13
CA PRO A 203 19.77 1.06 -2.47
C PRO A 203 19.10 0.70 -1.14
N ALA A 204 18.78 1.69 -0.30
CA ALA A 204 18.10 1.47 0.98
C ALA A 204 16.68 0.88 0.81
N GLY A 205 15.93 1.28 -0.22
CA GLY A 205 14.59 0.77 -0.49
C GLY A 205 14.62 -0.68 -0.99
N LEU A 206 15.61 -1.02 -1.81
CA LEU A 206 15.85 -2.40 -2.23
C LEU A 206 16.22 -3.28 -1.04
N THR A 207 17.18 -2.85 -0.22
CA THR A 207 17.55 -3.57 1.00
C THR A 207 16.37 -3.79 1.93
N ASN A 208 15.56 -2.75 2.19
CA ASN A 208 14.37 -2.90 3.03
C ASN A 208 13.38 -3.92 2.46
N SER A 209 13.10 -3.88 1.16
CA SER A 209 12.12 -4.77 0.55
C SER A 209 12.59 -6.23 0.54
N VAL A 210 13.88 -6.47 0.29
CA VAL A 210 14.49 -7.80 0.40
C VAL A 210 14.47 -8.29 1.85
N GLN A 211 14.82 -7.42 2.81
CA GLN A 211 14.82 -7.76 4.24
C GLN A 211 13.42 -8.18 4.70
N VAL A 212 12.38 -7.39 4.38
CA VAL A 212 10.99 -7.71 4.73
C VAL A 212 10.58 -9.09 4.20
N ILE A 213 10.90 -9.39 2.94
CA ILE A 213 10.56 -10.70 2.36
C ILE A 213 11.34 -11.83 3.06
N VAL A 214 12.63 -11.66 3.33
CA VAL A 214 13.43 -12.68 4.04
C VAL A 214 12.89 -12.93 5.44
N ASP A 215 12.57 -11.88 6.20
CA ASP A 215 11.99 -11.98 7.53
C ASP A 215 10.66 -12.76 7.48
N GLU A 216 9.78 -12.45 6.52
CA GLU A 216 8.52 -13.17 6.33
C GLU A 216 8.72 -14.66 5.98
N LEU A 217 9.73 -14.99 5.16
CA LEU A 217 10.06 -16.37 4.80
C LEU A 217 10.60 -17.17 5.99
N GLU A 218 11.26 -16.50 6.94
CA GLU A 218 11.77 -17.09 8.18
C GLU A 218 10.71 -17.16 9.29
N GLY A 219 9.56 -16.52 9.09
CA GLY A 219 8.46 -16.46 10.07
C GLY A 219 8.69 -15.42 11.18
N ASN A 220 9.49 -14.40 10.90
CA ASN A 220 9.83 -13.30 11.81
C ASN A 220 8.87 -12.10 11.67
#